data_AF-A0A094H868-F1
#
_entry.id   AF-A0A094H868-F1
#
_cell.length_a   1.000
_cell.length_b   1.000
_cell.length_c   1.000
_cell.angle_alpha   90.00
_cell.angle_beta   90.00
_cell.angle_gamma   90.00
#
_symmetry.space_group_name_H-M   'P 1'
#
loop_
_entity.id
_entity.type
_entity.pdbx_description
1 polymer ?
#
loop_
_entity_poly.entity_id
_entity_poly.type
_entity_poly.pdbx_seq_one_letter_code
_entity_poly.pdbx_strand_id
1 'polypeptide(L)'
;MKAQVRAEDLRFETERRLFCKGSALVRFESLNWEEHKIRQHDPKNVLRLKKIFEKEGCRSLKVGNHIPAIVDQHHLDTAIENAKQNKTWNTGVLPSSYVTIDTENGYPELEFPGGINCLHGFHRIQAAKELRPAEKWWIVDLYLSGISYEMKAILDEEYSNEDRPCDGQIYRKIREYQYLPQKADALVLPATCVSFEMRWWSRFNESRQKKLRGLFRPYTLNRLVAAGFDALTKIPALFDAGMMVTTLHTVLASRFYEEIQHYLNYIFKAFVGFFDGIENGIQRLDKPSVKAVELASVAKNGVLYGVTFSSLEALY
;
A
#
# COMPACT_ATOMS: atom_id res chain seq x y z
N MET A 1 8.57 -20.16 17.32
CA MET A 1 8.73 -19.18 16.21
C MET A 1 8.94 -19.85 14.86
N LYS A 2 10.03 -20.59 14.58
CA LYS A 2 10.28 -21.19 13.24
C LYS A 2 9.19 -22.17 12.74
N ALA A 3 8.66 -23.03 13.62
CA ALA A 3 7.60 -23.97 13.25
C ALA A 3 6.26 -23.27 12.91
N GLN A 4 5.96 -22.17 13.62
CA GLN A 4 4.75 -21.37 13.39
C GLN A 4 4.83 -20.59 12.08
N VAL A 5 5.98 -19.96 11.78
CA VAL A 5 6.22 -19.28 10.49
C VAL A 5 6.07 -20.26 9.34
N ARG A 6 6.65 -21.45 9.44
CA ARG A 6 6.53 -22.49 8.40
C ARG A 6 5.08 -22.97 8.20
N ALA A 7 4.30 -23.07 9.26
CA ALA A 7 2.89 -23.44 9.18
C ALA A 7 2.04 -22.34 8.54
N GLU A 8 2.32 -21.07 8.87
CA GLU A 8 1.69 -19.91 8.23
C GLU A 8 2.04 -19.85 6.73
N ASP A 9 3.32 -20.01 6.37
CA ASP A 9 3.76 -20.05 4.98
C ASP A 9 3.07 -21.17 4.19
N LEU A 10 2.95 -22.37 4.76
CA LEU A 10 2.26 -23.48 4.11
C LEU A 10 0.77 -23.20 3.93
N ARG A 11 0.13 -22.57 4.92
CA ARG A 11 -1.28 -22.16 4.83
C ARG A 11 -1.48 -21.17 3.70
N PHE A 12 -0.66 -20.12 3.63
CA PHE A 12 -0.74 -19.10 2.60
C PHE A 12 -0.45 -19.66 1.20
N GLU A 13 0.53 -20.55 1.09
CA GLU A 13 0.84 -21.23 -0.18
C GLU A 13 -0.30 -22.15 -0.63
N THR A 14 -0.94 -22.86 0.30
CA THR A 14 -2.11 -23.70 0.00
C THR A 14 -3.28 -22.86 -0.48
N GLU A 15 -3.58 -21.77 0.22
CA GLU A 15 -4.63 -20.83 -0.18
C GLU A 15 -4.31 -20.20 -1.54
N ARG A 16 -3.07 -19.75 -1.75
CA ARG A 16 -2.60 -19.22 -3.03
C ARG A 16 -2.86 -20.19 -4.17
N ARG A 17 -2.56 -21.48 -4.00
CA ARG A 17 -2.81 -22.51 -5.02
C ARG A 17 -4.28 -22.77 -5.29
N LEU A 18 -5.13 -22.62 -4.29
CA LEU A 18 -6.58 -22.83 -4.43
C LEU A 18 -7.26 -21.67 -5.17
N PHE A 19 -6.86 -20.44 -4.84
CA PHE A 19 -7.55 -19.22 -5.29
C PHE A 19 -6.87 -18.54 -6.48
N CYS A 20 -5.58 -18.76 -6.72
CA CYS A 20 -4.92 -18.33 -7.96
C CYS A 20 -5.39 -19.25 -9.10
N LYS A 21 -6.06 -18.67 -10.09
CA LYS A 21 -6.56 -19.40 -11.26
C LYS A 21 -5.60 -19.40 -12.43
N GLY A 22 -4.45 -18.73 -12.29
CA GLY A 22 -3.44 -18.56 -13.32
C GLY A 22 -3.31 -17.11 -13.74
N SER A 23 -2.59 -16.87 -14.83
CA SER A 23 -2.33 -15.54 -15.34
C SER A 23 -2.84 -15.37 -16.76
N ALA A 24 -3.15 -14.13 -17.12
CA ALA A 24 -3.65 -13.75 -18.44
C ALA A 24 -3.12 -12.37 -18.84
N LEU A 25 -3.16 -12.09 -20.15
CA LEU A 25 -2.98 -10.75 -20.68
C LEU A 25 -4.30 -9.98 -20.53
N VAL A 26 -4.25 -8.85 -19.84
CA VAL A 26 -5.42 -8.00 -19.63
C VAL A 26 -5.12 -6.59 -20.13
N ARG A 27 -6.07 -6.02 -20.85
CA ARG A 27 -5.98 -4.65 -21.36
C ARG A 27 -5.80 -3.65 -20.24
N PHE A 28 -4.99 -2.62 -20.46
CA PHE A 28 -4.75 -1.59 -19.46
C PHE A 28 -6.01 -0.85 -19.03
N GLU A 29 -7.00 -0.74 -19.92
CA GLU A 29 -8.28 -0.07 -19.68
C GLU A 29 -9.19 -0.88 -18.73
N SER A 30 -8.96 -2.19 -18.62
CA SER A 30 -9.71 -3.08 -17.73
C SER A 30 -9.07 -3.20 -16.34
N LEU A 31 -7.92 -2.55 -16.09
CA LEU A 31 -7.24 -2.61 -14.80
C LEU A 31 -7.73 -1.47 -13.90
N ASN A 32 -8.36 -1.82 -12.77
CA ASN A 32 -8.87 -0.87 -11.79
C ASN A 32 -8.06 -0.96 -10.49
N TRP A 33 -7.92 0.16 -9.79
CA TRP A 33 -7.31 0.20 -8.45
C TRP A 33 -8.22 0.96 -7.50
N GLU A 34 -8.13 0.62 -6.22
CA GLU A 34 -8.80 1.40 -5.17
C GLU A 34 -8.32 2.86 -5.21
N GLU A 35 -9.25 3.81 -5.03
CA GLU A 35 -9.00 5.24 -5.25
C GLU A 35 -7.80 5.78 -4.45
N HIS A 36 -7.62 5.30 -3.23
CA HIS A 36 -6.51 5.69 -2.37
C HIS A 36 -5.14 5.30 -2.97
N LYS A 37 -5.05 4.20 -3.74
CA LYS A 37 -3.82 3.75 -4.42
C LYS A 37 -3.51 4.63 -5.62
N ILE A 38 -4.54 5.06 -6.34
CA ILE A 38 -4.42 6.01 -7.45
C ILE A 38 -3.92 7.36 -6.93
N ARG A 39 -4.44 7.84 -5.79
CA ARG A 39 -4.01 9.12 -5.18
C ARG A 39 -2.59 9.08 -4.61
N GLN A 40 -2.12 7.90 -4.18
CA GLN A 40 -0.72 7.67 -3.83
C GLN A 40 0.20 7.58 -5.06
N HIS A 41 -0.26 8.02 -6.24
CA HIS A 41 0.58 8.25 -7.40
C HIS A 41 1.76 9.16 -7.03
N ASP A 42 2.97 8.58 -7.07
CA ASP A 42 4.21 9.33 -6.93
C ASP A 42 4.91 9.34 -8.30
N PRO A 43 4.88 10.48 -9.01
CA PRO A 43 5.58 10.62 -10.29
C PRO A 43 7.08 10.26 -10.19
N LYS A 44 7.71 10.46 -9.01
CA LYS A 44 9.11 10.08 -8.80
C LYS A 44 9.28 8.57 -8.79
N ASN A 45 8.34 7.83 -8.21
CA ASN A 45 8.40 6.36 -8.22
C ASN A 45 8.14 5.81 -9.63
N VAL A 46 7.20 6.41 -10.38
CA VAL A 46 6.98 6.06 -11.80
C VAL A 46 8.26 6.27 -12.61
N LEU A 47 8.91 7.42 -12.46
CA LEU A 47 10.17 7.72 -13.15
C LEU A 47 11.30 6.76 -12.74
N ARG A 48 11.37 6.39 -11.46
CA ARG A 48 12.32 5.38 -10.96
C ARG A 48 12.09 4.02 -11.61
N LEU A 49 10.83 3.55 -11.64
CA LEU A 49 10.46 2.28 -12.26
C LEU A 49 10.73 2.28 -13.76
N LYS A 50 10.46 3.39 -14.45
CA LYS A 50 10.81 3.57 -15.87
C LYS A 50 12.31 3.38 -16.11
N LYS A 51 13.17 4.01 -15.31
CA LYS A 51 14.64 3.81 -15.40
C LYS A 51 15.07 2.38 -15.12
N ILE A 52 14.39 1.67 -14.22
CA ILE A 52 14.65 0.24 -13.96
C ILE A 52 14.26 -0.58 -15.19
N PHE A 53 13.10 -0.32 -15.77
CA PHE A 53 12.60 -1.00 -16.96
C PHE A 53 13.45 -0.74 -18.20
N GLU A 54 13.95 0.48 -18.40
CA GLU A 54 14.90 0.82 -19.46
C GLU A 54 16.20 0.01 -19.33
N LYS A 55 16.69 -0.20 -18.11
CA LYS A 55 17.92 -0.97 -17.85
C LYS A 55 17.73 -2.49 -17.94
N GLU A 56 16.61 -3.00 -17.44
CA GLU A 56 16.34 -4.45 -17.38
C GLU A 56 15.63 -4.99 -18.64
N GLY A 57 15.13 -4.12 -19.51
CA GLY A 57 14.41 -4.46 -20.74
C GLY A 57 12.90 -4.69 -20.56
N CYS A 58 12.28 -4.10 -19.55
CA CYS A 58 10.82 -4.18 -19.27
C CYS A 58 10.26 -5.61 -19.39
N ARG A 59 10.88 -6.57 -18.69
CA ARG A 59 10.59 -8.02 -18.80
C ARG A 59 9.21 -8.36 -18.22
N SER A 60 8.15 -8.20 -19.00
CA SER A 60 6.76 -8.48 -18.57
C SER A 60 6.57 -9.92 -18.10
N LEU A 61 7.22 -10.90 -18.74
CA LEU A 61 7.18 -12.33 -18.40
C LEU A 61 7.82 -12.67 -17.03
N LYS A 62 8.59 -11.76 -16.43
CA LYS A 62 9.14 -11.99 -15.10
C LYS A 62 7.95 -11.98 -14.13
N VAL A 63 7.73 -13.06 -13.40
CA VAL A 63 6.68 -13.16 -12.36
C VAL A 63 6.68 -11.91 -11.49
N GLY A 64 7.87 -11.44 -11.11
CA GLY A 64 8.12 -10.21 -10.36
C GLY A 64 7.58 -8.89 -10.96
N ASN A 65 7.04 -8.93 -12.17
CA ASN A 65 6.42 -7.81 -12.87
C ASN A 65 4.93 -8.02 -13.12
N HIS A 66 4.38 -9.22 -12.86
CA HIS A 66 2.95 -9.50 -12.93
C HIS A 66 2.18 -8.67 -11.90
N ILE A 67 0.90 -8.45 -12.17
CA ILE A 67 0.02 -7.71 -11.29
C ILE A 67 -1.03 -8.66 -10.68
N PRO A 68 -1.11 -8.79 -9.36
CA PRO A 68 -2.18 -9.54 -8.74
C PRO A 68 -3.50 -8.76 -8.84
N ALA A 69 -4.57 -9.42 -9.28
CA ALA A 69 -5.91 -8.85 -9.34
C ALA A 69 -6.96 -9.82 -8.80
N ILE A 70 -8.01 -9.25 -8.21
CA ILE A 70 -9.20 -9.97 -7.76
C ILE A 70 -10.23 -9.99 -8.88
N VAL A 71 -10.81 -11.17 -9.13
CA VAL A 71 -11.88 -11.40 -10.09
C VAL A 71 -12.94 -12.34 -9.50
N ASP A 72 -14.20 -12.14 -9.88
CA ASP A 72 -15.28 -13.07 -9.53
C ASP A 72 -15.28 -14.29 -10.45
N GLN A 73 -15.68 -15.45 -9.91
CA GLN A 73 -15.70 -16.72 -10.65
C GLN A 73 -16.50 -16.60 -11.95
N HIS A 74 -17.71 -16.04 -11.89
CA HIS A 74 -18.57 -15.85 -13.07
C HIS A 74 -17.92 -14.97 -14.15
N HIS A 75 -17.24 -13.89 -13.75
CA HIS A 75 -16.54 -13.00 -14.67
C HIS A 75 -15.35 -13.69 -15.33
N LEU A 76 -14.61 -14.49 -14.56
CA LEU A 76 -13.48 -15.28 -15.07
C LEU A 76 -13.94 -16.34 -16.08
N ASP A 77 -14.99 -17.09 -15.73
CA ASP A 77 -15.54 -18.14 -16.59
C ASP A 77 -16.05 -17.56 -17.92
N THR A 78 -16.78 -16.45 -17.84
CA THR A 78 -17.26 -15.72 -19.03
C THR A 78 -16.09 -15.26 -19.91
N ALA A 79 -15.02 -14.71 -19.32
CA ALA A 79 -13.85 -14.26 -20.07
C ALA A 79 -13.13 -15.43 -20.77
N ILE A 80 -12.98 -16.57 -20.07
CA ILE A 80 -12.37 -17.79 -20.65
C ILE A 80 -13.23 -18.36 -21.78
N GLU A 81 -14.55 -18.39 -21.62
CA GLU A 81 -15.49 -18.86 -22.65
C GLU A 81 -15.44 -17.97 -23.90
N ASN A 82 -15.42 -16.65 -23.73
CA ASN A 82 -15.29 -15.71 -24.84
C ASN A 82 -13.96 -15.90 -25.59
N ALA A 83 -12.85 -16.11 -24.86
CA ALA A 83 -11.55 -16.38 -25.48
C ALA A 83 -11.55 -17.71 -26.28
N LYS A 84 -12.25 -18.73 -25.79
CA LYS A 84 -12.47 -19.99 -26.54
C LYS A 84 -13.28 -19.76 -27.82
N GLN A 85 -14.38 -19.02 -27.72
CA GLN A 85 -15.24 -18.73 -28.87
C GLN A 85 -14.51 -17.94 -29.96
N ASN A 86 -13.68 -16.98 -29.54
CA ASN A 86 -12.86 -16.17 -30.42
C ASN A 86 -11.61 -16.89 -30.95
N LYS A 87 -11.41 -18.17 -30.58
CA LYS A 87 -10.25 -19.01 -30.94
C LYS A 87 -8.90 -18.42 -30.53
N THR A 88 -8.89 -17.51 -29.56
CA THR A 88 -7.68 -16.93 -28.99
C THR A 88 -7.09 -17.83 -27.90
N TRP A 89 -7.91 -18.73 -27.31
CA TRP A 89 -7.45 -19.70 -26.31
C TRP A 89 -8.20 -21.04 -26.37
N ASN A 90 -7.48 -22.14 -26.61
CA ASN A 90 -8.11 -23.45 -26.87
C ASN A 90 -8.05 -24.44 -25.69
N THR A 91 -7.16 -24.21 -24.72
CA THR A 91 -6.89 -25.14 -23.60
C THR A 91 -7.85 -24.96 -22.43
N GLY A 92 -8.49 -23.78 -22.30
CA GLY A 92 -9.49 -23.51 -21.26
C GLY A 92 -9.00 -23.47 -19.81
N VAL A 93 -7.72 -23.75 -19.59
CA VAL A 93 -7.01 -23.64 -18.31
C VAL A 93 -6.00 -22.52 -18.45
N LEU A 94 -5.91 -21.61 -17.49
CA LEU A 94 -4.92 -20.54 -17.54
C LEU A 94 -3.54 -21.05 -17.12
N PRO A 95 -2.46 -20.53 -17.72
CA PRO A 95 -1.10 -20.82 -17.29
C PRO A 95 -0.88 -20.36 -15.85
N SER A 96 -0.21 -21.18 -15.05
CA SER A 96 0.22 -20.77 -13.71
C SER A 96 1.41 -19.82 -13.80
N SER A 97 1.44 -18.77 -12.98
CA SER A 97 2.58 -17.87 -12.86
C SER A 97 3.87 -18.57 -12.39
N TYR A 98 3.76 -19.78 -11.84
CA TYR A 98 4.89 -20.57 -11.34
C TYR A 98 5.49 -21.54 -12.37
N VAL A 99 4.89 -21.65 -13.56
CA VAL A 99 5.39 -22.52 -14.63
C VAL A 99 6.22 -21.67 -15.59
N THR A 100 7.44 -22.11 -15.91
CA THR A 100 8.27 -21.48 -16.93
C THR A 100 7.52 -21.55 -18.26
N ILE A 101 7.15 -20.38 -18.79
CA ILE A 101 6.46 -20.31 -20.07
C ILE A 101 7.49 -20.07 -21.16
N ASP A 102 7.84 -21.15 -21.87
CA ASP A 102 8.83 -21.14 -22.96
C ASP A 102 8.25 -20.74 -24.33
N THR A 103 7.06 -20.10 -24.39
CA THR A 103 6.41 -19.78 -25.67
C THR A 103 5.88 -18.35 -25.76
N GLU A 104 5.99 -17.77 -26.96
CA GLU A 104 5.48 -16.43 -27.32
C GLU A 104 3.95 -16.30 -27.13
N ASN A 105 3.20 -17.41 -27.18
CA ASN A 105 1.74 -17.45 -26.92
C ASN A 105 1.41 -17.91 -25.50
N GLY A 106 2.25 -17.50 -24.56
CA GLY A 106 2.28 -18.01 -23.20
C GLY A 106 1.03 -17.79 -22.37
N TYR A 107 0.31 -16.68 -22.61
CA TYR A 107 -0.82 -16.24 -21.80
C TYR A 107 -2.00 -15.87 -22.71
N PRO A 108 -3.23 -16.30 -22.39
CA PRO A 108 -4.41 -15.86 -23.14
C PRO A 108 -4.73 -14.40 -22.89
N GLU A 109 -5.19 -13.70 -23.94
CA GLU A 109 -5.85 -12.41 -23.80
C GLU A 109 -7.27 -12.61 -23.28
N LEU A 110 -7.55 -12.03 -22.11
CA LEU A 110 -8.87 -12.05 -21.49
C LEU A 110 -9.43 -10.62 -21.42
N GLU A 111 -10.68 -10.47 -21.85
CA GLU A 111 -11.38 -9.20 -21.80
C GLU A 111 -12.34 -9.15 -20.62
N PHE A 112 -12.24 -8.09 -19.82
CA PHE A 112 -13.11 -7.83 -18.68
C PHE A 112 -13.81 -6.48 -18.90
N PRO A 113 -15.02 -6.46 -19.49
CA PRO A 113 -15.74 -5.22 -19.80
C PRO A 113 -16.05 -4.36 -18.57
N GLY A 114 -16.27 -4.97 -17.40
CA GLY A 114 -16.44 -4.28 -16.12
C GLY A 114 -15.13 -3.95 -15.39
N GLY A 115 -13.98 -4.34 -15.98
CA GLY A 115 -12.67 -4.29 -15.37
C GLY A 115 -12.47 -5.29 -14.22
N ILE A 116 -11.25 -5.32 -13.70
CA ILE A 116 -10.82 -6.17 -12.57
C ILE A 116 -10.06 -5.33 -11.55
N ASN A 117 -10.17 -5.70 -10.28
CA ASN A 117 -9.57 -4.93 -9.19
C ASN A 117 -8.15 -5.41 -8.92
N CYS A 118 -7.17 -4.65 -9.39
CA CYS A 118 -5.76 -4.86 -9.12
C CYS A 118 -5.44 -4.52 -7.67
N LEU A 119 -4.73 -5.42 -7.00
CA LEU A 119 -4.25 -5.20 -5.64
C LEU A 119 -3.08 -4.23 -5.63
N HIS A 120 -2.15 -4.35 -6.58
CA HIS A 120 -0.96 -3.51 -6.62
C HIS A 120 -0.56 -3.16 -8.06
N GLY A 121 0.59 -2.50 -8.26
CA GLY A 121 1.20 -2.34 -9.58
C GLY A 121 0.77 -1.11 -10.35
N PHE A 122 0.07 -0.14 -9.73
CA PHE A 122 -0.37 1.07 -10.41
C PHE A 122 0.80 1.86 -11.03
N HIS A 123 1.85 2.17 -10.26
CA HIS A 123 3.02 2.90 -10.79
C HIS A 123 3.75 2.12 -11.88
N ARG A 124 3.68 0.79 -11.83
CA ARG A 124 4.28 -0.10 -12.83
C ARG A 124 3.60 0.02 -14.18
N ILE A 125 2.27 0.02 -14.18
CA ILE A 125 1.48 0.22 -15.39
C ILE A 125 1.71 1.61 -15.97
N GLN A 126 1.78 2.65 -15.15
CA GLN A 126 2.10 4.00 -15.64
C GLN A 126 3.49 4.04 -16.28
N ALA A 127 4.51 3.46 -15.64
CA ALA A 127 5.86 3.39 -16.19
C ALA A 127 5.91 2.56 -17.49
N ALA A 128 5.18 1.45 -17.56
CA ALA A 128 5.10 0.59 -18.73
C ALA A 128 4.40 1.28 -19.90
N LYS A 129 3.28 1.98 -19.67
CA LYS A 129 2.55 2.75 -20.69
C LYS A 129 3.44 3.80 -21.35
N GLU A 130 4.24 4.51 -20.55
CA GLU A 130 5.18 5.50 -21.08
C GLU A 130 6.32 4.89 -21.88
N LEU A 131 6.81 3.73 -21.45
CA LEU A 131 7.98 3.08 -22.07
C LEU A 131 7.61 2.27 -23.32
N ARG A 132 6.43 1.67 -23.34
CA ARG A 132 5.93 0.78 -24.40
C ARG A 132 4.52 1.21 -24.83
N PRO A 133 4.36 2.36 -25.50
CA PRO A 133 3.04 2.89 -25.88
C PRO A 133 2.29 2.02 -26.90
N ALA A 134 3.00 1.13 -27.62
CA ALA A 134 2.40 0.18 -28.55
C ALA A 134 1.76 -1.03 -27.83
N GLU A 135 2.24 -1.36 -26.63
CA GLU A 135 1.67 -2.44 -25.81
C GLU A 135 0.35 -1.96 -25.22
N LYS A 136 -0.69 -2.80 -25.24
CA LYS A 136 -2.01 -2.43 -24.67
C LYS A 136 -2.42 -3.30 -23.49
N TRP A 137 -1.59 -4.26 -23.12
CA TRP A 137 -1.91 -5.30 -22.15
C TRP A 137 -0.77 -5.53 -21.17
N TRP A 138 -1.10 -6.15 -20.04
CA TRP A 138 -0.14 -6.59 -19.05
C TRP A 138 -0.48 -7.99 -18.54
N ILE A 139 0.51 -8.70 -18.03
CA ILE A 139 0.30 -10.02 -17.42
C ILE A 139 -0.23 -9.82 -16.00
N VAL A 140 -1.40 -10.39 -15.75
CA VAL A 140 -2.13 -10.28 -14.48
C VAL A 140 -2.31 -11.68 -13.90
N ASP A 141 -1.95 -11.84 -12.63
CA ASP A 141 -2.23 -13.04 -11.85
C ASP A 141 -3.63 -12.92 -11.26
N LEU A 142 -4.53 -13.83 -11.64
CA LEU A 142 -5.96 -13.76 -11.32
C LEU A 142 -6.28 -14.58 -10.07
N TYR A 143 -6.76 -13.90 -9.04
CA TYR A 143 -7.22 -14.47 -7.78
C TYR A 143 -8.73 -14.34 -7.66
N LEU A 144 -9.41 -15.41 -7.23
CA LEU A 144 -10.84 -15.32 -6.95
C LEU A 144 -11.12 -14.43 -5.73
N SER A 145 -12.29 -13.78 -5.72
CA SER A 145 -12.74 -12.88 -4.64
C SER A 145 -12.87 -13.52 -3.25
N GLY A 146 -12.86 -14.86 -3.15
CA GLY A 146 -12.94 -15.60 -1.88
C GLY A 146 -11.62 -15.72 -1.10
N ILE A 147 -10.54 -15.06 -1.51
CA ILE A 147 -9.29 -15.04 -0.72
C ILE A 147 -9.50 -14.40 0.66
N SER A 148 -8.78 -14.91 1.65
CA SER A 148 -8.74 -14.35 2.99
C SER A 148 -8.17 -12.94 2.99
N TYR A 149 -8.49 -12.18 4.04
CA TYR A 149 -7.90 -10.86 4.26
C TYR A 149 -6.37 -10.96 4.31
N GLU A 150 -5.84 -11.98 4.98
CA GLU A 150 -4.41 -12.17 5.15
C GLU A 150 -3.71 -12.42 3.82
N MET A 151 -4.31 -13.23 2.95
CA MET A 151 -3.79 -13.47 1.61
C MET A 151 -3.85 -12.20 0.75
N LYS A 152 -4.96 -11.43 0.82
CA LYS A 152 -5.05 -10.13 0.14
C LYS A 152 -3.97 -9.17 0.62
N ALA A 153 -3.72 -9.10 1.93
CA ALA A 153 -2.68 -8.24 2.52
C ALA A 153 -1.27 -8.67 2.09
N ILE A 154 -0.99 -9.98 2.02
CA ILE A 154 0.29 -10.49 1.50
C ILE A 154 0.48 -10.07 0.04
N LEU A 155 -0.52 -10.31 -0.82
CA LEU A 155 -0.43 -9.95 -2.23
C LEU A 155 -0.24 -8.44 -2.46
N ASP A 156 -0.85 -7.62 -1.59
CA ASP A 156 -0.71 -6.17 -1.63
C ASP A 156 0.67 -5.70 -1.14
N GLU A 157 1.24 -6.34 -0.12
CA GLU A 157 2.43 -5.85 0.60
C GLU A 157 3.76 -6.55 0.22
N GLU A 158 3.71 -7.75 -0.37
CA GLU A 158 4.87 -8.65 -0.61
C GLU A 158 5.75 -8.20 -1.80
N TYR A 159 5.28 -7.28 -2.64
CA TYR A 159 5.96 -6.99 -3.91
C TYR A 159 7.21 -6.11 -3.77
N SER A 160 8.38 -6.75 -3.91
CA SER A 160 9.72 -6.28 -3.52
C SER A 160 10.36 -5.17 -4.37
N ASN A 161 9.72 -4.69 -5.44
CA ASN A 161 10.32 -3.71 -6.38
C ASN A 161 9.66 -2.33 -6.36
N GLU A 162 8.57 -2.16 -5.63
CA GLU A 162 7.88 -0.87 -5.53
C GLU A 162 8.42 -0.02 -4.38
N ASP A 163 7.99 1.24 -4.34
CA ASP A 163 8.61 2.32 -3.57
C ASP A 163 8.94 1.91 -2.13
N ARG A 164 10.05 2.42 -1.60
CA ARG A 164 10.32 2.23 -0.17
C ARG A 164 9.26 3.02 0.59
N PRO A 165 8.42 2.37 1.41
CA PRO A 165 7.41 3.08 2.16
C PRO A 165 8.10 4.10 3.07
N CYS A 166 7.53 5.30 3.17
CA CYS A 166 8.06 6.32 4.05
C CYS A 166 7.83 5.94 5.53
N ASP A 167 8.54 6.62 6.42
CA ASP A 167 8.45 6.41 7.87
C ASP A 167 6.99 6.46 8.38
N GLY A 168 6.18 7.39 7.86
CA GLY A 168 4.77 7.52 8.21
C GLY A 168 3.88 6.38 7.73
N GLN A 169 4.10 5.85 6.52
CA GLN A 169 3.39 4.67 6.02
C GLN A 169 3.70 3.44 6.87
N ILE A 170 4.98 3.25 7.22
CA ILE A 170 5.41 2.15 8.10
C ILE A 170 4.76 2.30 9.48
N TYR A 171 4.76 3.51 10.05
CA TYR A 171 4.09 3.78 11.33
C TYR A 171 2.61 3.39 11.29
N ARG A 172 1.85 3.89 10.30
CA ARG A 172 0.42 3.59 10.19
C ARG A 172 0.15 2.09 10.07
N LYS A 173 0.96 1.38 9.27
CA LYS A 173 0.83 -0.07 9.10
C LYS A 173 1.10 -0.85 10.39
N ILE A 174 2.13 -0.46 11.14
CA ILE A 174 2.39 -1.03 12.47
C ILE A 174 1.18 -0.82 13.39
N ARG A 175 0.64 0.41 13.46
CA ARG A 175 -0.53 0.70 14.30
C ARG A 175 -1.78 -0.03 13.82
N GLU A 176 -1.99 -0.11 12.52
CA GLU A 176 -3.10 -0.86 11.91
C GLU A 176 -3.13 -2.31 12.43
N TYR A 177 -2.01 -3.02 12.35
CA TYR A 177 -1.93 -4.41 12.82
C TYR A 177 -2.01 -4.56 14.35
N GLN A 178 -1.57 -3.56 15.12
CA GLN A 178 -1.72 -3.56 16.58
C GLN A 178 -3.18 -3.36 17.03
N TYR A 179 -3.97 -2.63 16.25
CA TYR A 179 -5.39 -2.35 16.55
C TYR A 179 -6.37 -3.29 15.87
N LEU A 180 -5.96 -3.95 14.76
CA LEU A 180 -6.83 -4.84 14.00
C LEU A 180 -7.50 -5.92 14.86
N PRO A 181 -6.80 -6.63 15.79
CA PRO A 181 -7.42 -7.63 16.66
C PRO A 181 -8.50 -7.10 17.61
N GLN A 182 -8.57 -5.78 17.81
CA GLN A 182 -9.53 -5.14 18.72
C GLN A 182 -10.83 -4.75 18.00
N LYS A 183 -10.88 -4.85 16.67
CA LYS A 183 -12.10 -4.56 15.90
C LYS A 183 -13.06 -5.75 16.02
N ALA A 184 -14.35 -5.45 16.23
CA ALA A 184 -15.40 -6.48 16.36
C ALA A 184 -15.49 -7.38 15.12
N ASP A 185 -15.26 -6.80 13.92
CA ASP A 185 -15.36 -7.50 12.63
C ASP A 185 -14.00 -8.02 12.12
N ALA A 186 -13.00 -8.15 12.99
CA ALA A 186 -11.68 -8.60 12.59
C ALA A 186 -11.70 -10.08 12.17
N LEU A 187 -11.54 -10.33 10.87
CA LEU A 187 -11.46 -11.69 10.30
C LEU A 187 -10.04 -12.29 10.37
N VAL A 188 -9.15 -11.74 11.19
CA VAL A 188 -7.72 -12.09 11.21
C VAL A 188 -7.30 -12.58 12.58
N LEU A 189 -6.54 -13.68 12.62
CA LEU A 189 -6.00 -14.20 13.88
C LEU A 189 -5.01 -13.21 14.52
N PRO A 190 -5.06 -13.00 15.86
CA PRO A 190 -4.14 -12.10 16.55
C PRO A 190 -2.66 -12.43 16.30
N ALA A 191 -2.32 -13.73 16.22
CA ALA A 191 -0.96 -14.17 15.94
C ALA A 191 -0.47 -13.72 14.55
N THR A 192 -1.35 -13.76 13.54
CA THR A 192 -1.00 -13.32 12.18
C THR A 192 -0.84 -11.79 12.11
N CYS A 193 -1.64 -11.04 12.89
CA CYS A 193 -1.42 -9.59 13.04
C CYS A 193 -0.03 -9.27 13.59
N VAL A 194 0.46 -10.04 14.59
CA VAL A 194 1.82 -9.89 15.11
C VAL A 194 2.87 -10.21 14.03
N SER A 195 2.68 -11.26 13.25
CA SER A 195 3.58 -11.60 12.13
C SER A 195 3.66 -10.48 11.08
N PHE A 196 2.52 -9.88 10.71
CA PHE A 196 2.48 -8.76 9.77
C PHE A 196 3.06 -7.48 10.36
N GLU A 197 2.76 -7.17 11.62
CA GLU A 197 3.38 -6.06 12.34
C GLU A 197 4.92 -6.18 12.29
N MET A 198 5.47 -7.36 12.59
CA MET A 198 6.92 -7.60 12.58
C MET A 198 7.54 -7.45 11.18
N ARG A 199 6.81 -7.78 10.11
CA ARG A 199 7.23 -7.52 8.72
C ARG A 199 7.37 -6.03 8.45
N TRP A 200 6.50 -5.19 9.02
CA TRP A 200 6.62 -3.75 8.90
C TRP A 200 7.74 -3.17 9.78
N TRP A 201 7.95 -3.72 10.99
CA TRP A 201 9.10 -3.36 11.82
C TRP A 201 10.45 -3.64 11.15
N SER A 202 10.57 -4.74 10.39
CA SER A 202 11.83 -5.11 9.73
C SER A 202 12.26 -4.16 8.62
N ARG A 203 11.35 -3.29 8.13
CA ARG A 203 11.67 -2.22 7.17
C ARG A 203 12.49 -1.09 7.81
N PHE A 204 12.50 -1.00 9.14
CA PHE A 204 13.38 -0.10 9.88
C PHE A 204 14.67 -0.80 10.32
N ASN A 205 15.77 -0.05 10.33
CA ASN A 205 16.98 -0.47 11.03
C ASN A 205 16.81 -0.43 12.55
N GLU A 206 17.68 -1.11 13.29
CA GLU A 206 17.59 -1.27 14.75
C GLU A 206 17.48 0.07 15.50
N SER A 207 18.24 1.09 15.08
CA SER A 207 18.20 2.42 15.70
C SER A 207 16.82 3.09 15.56
N ARG A 208 16.19 2.99 14.39
CA ARG A 208 14.83 3.51 14.15
C ARG A 208 13.79 2.69 14.90
N GLN A 209 13.93 1.36 14.92
CA GLN A 209 13.04 0.50 15.69
C GLN A 209 13.06 0.87 17.18
N LYS A 210 14.25 1.11 17.76
CA LYS A 210 14.39 1.50 19.17
C LYS A 210 13.71 2.84 19.47
N LYS A 211 13.85 3.84 18.60
CA LYS A 211 13.16 5.14 18.75
C LYS A 211 11.65 4.98 18.76
N LEU A 212 11.12 4.23 17.79
CA LEU A 212 9.67 4.03 17.68
C LEU A 212 9.12 3.16 18.83
N ARG A 213 9.83 2.12 19.26
CA ARG A 213 9.46 1.37 20.48
C ARG A 213 9.47 2.24 21.74
N GLY A 214 10.37 3.23 21.79
CA GLY A 214 10.40 4.23 22.86
C GLY A 214 9.11 5.04 22.94
N LEU A 215 8.53 5.41 21.80
CA LEU A 215 7.23 6.09 21.73
C LEU A 215 6.10 5.22 22.31
N PHE A 216 6.12 3.92 22.01
CA PHE A 216 5.10 2.96 22.46
C PHE A 216 5.32 2.40 23.87
N ARG A 217 6.28 2.93 24.63
CA ARG A 217 6.67 2.35 25.91
C ARG A 217 5.50 2.40 26.91
N PRO A 218 5.02 1.24 27.43
CA PRO A 218 3.94 1.21 28.40
C PRO A 218 4.28 2.00 29.67
N TYR A 219 3.26 2.58 30.31
CA TYR A 219 3.38 3.29 31.59
C TYR A 219 4.34 4.50 31.58
N THR A 220 4.57 5.11 30.42
CA THR A 220 5.31 6.37 30.28
C THR A 220 4.44 7.47 29.68
N LEU A 221 4.81 8.74 29.90
CA LEU A 221 4.11 9.89 29.31
C LEU A 221 4.21 9.93 27.78
N ASN A 222 5.14 9.18 27.17
CA ASN A 222 5.25 9.00 25.72
C ASN A 222 3.93 8.50 25.10
N ARG A 223 3.10 7.80 25.87
CA ARG A 223 1.78 7.33 25.42
C ARG A 223 0.84 8.48 25.02
N LEU A 224 1.00 9.67 25.61
CA LEU A 224 0.20 10.86 25.27
C LEU A 224 0.54 11.32 23.85
N VAL A 225 1.84 11.36 23.54
CA VAL A 225 2.34 11.67 22.21
C VAL A 225 1.92 10.60 21.20
N ALA A 226 2.05 9.31 21.56
CA ALA A 226 1.58 8.21 20.73
C ALA A 226 0.09 8.32 20.40
N ALA A 227 -0.76 8.61 21.40
CA ALA A 227 -2.19 8.80 21.22
C ALA A 227 -2.52 9.98 20.29
N GLY A 228 -1.74 11.07 20.36
CA GLY A 228 -1.86 12.20 19.43
C GLY A 228 -1.53 11.79 17.98
N PHE A 229 -0.45 11.05 17.77
CA PHE A 229 -0.14 10.49 16.44
C PHE A 229 -1.23 9.53 15.97
N ASP A 230 -1.72 8.66 16.85
CA ASP A 230 -2.77 7.70 16.50
C ASP A 230 -4.06 8.37 16.06
N ALA A 231 -4.45 9.47 16.70
CA ALA A 231 -5.61 10.26 16.29
C ALA A 231 -5.46 10.78 14.85
N LEU A 232 -4.24 11.19 14.47
CA LEU A 232 -3.92 11.67 13.13
C LEU A 232 -3.89 10.57 12.07
N THR A 233 -3.81 9.28 12.43
CA THR A 233 -3.75 8.18 11.44
C THR A 233 -4.97 8.13 10.51
N LYS A 234 -6.09 8.73 10.95
CA LYS A 234 -7.31 8.96 10.16
C LYS A 234 -7.12 9.91 8.98
N ILE A 235 -5.99 10.62 8.93
CA ILE A 235 -5.60 11.54 7.85
C ILE A 235 -4.28 11.04 7.25
N PRO A 236 -4.30 10.00 6.40
CA PRO A 236 -3.09 9.36 5.89
C PRO A 236 -2.08 10.33 5.28
N ALA A 237 -2.54 11.30 4.49
CA ALA A 237 -1.66 12.22 3.77
C ALA A 237 -0.66 12.98 4.66
N LEU A 238 -1.00 13.27 5.93
CA LEU A 238 -0.08 13.92 6.89
C LEU A 238 1.16 13.08 7.14
N PHE A 239 0.97 11.77 7.33
CA PHE A 239 2.05 10.82 7.57
C PHE A 239 2.88 10.59 6.30
N ASP A 240 2.22 10.51 5.15
CA ASP A 240 2.89 10.29 3.86
C ASP A 240 3.77 11.48 3.46
N ALA A 241 3.38 12.69 3.90
CA ALA A 241 4.06 13.95 3.61
C ALA A 241 5.21 14.28 4.55
N GLY A 242 5.10 14.01 5.85
CA GLY A 242 5.99 14.68 6.82
C GLY A 242 6.41 13.90 8.08
N MET A 243 5.91 12.68 8.35
CA MET A 243 6.38 11.97 9.54
C MET A 243 7.81 11.45 9.35
N MET A 244 8.72 11.78 10.26
CA MET A 244 10.05 11.18 10.35
C MET A 244 10.25 10.47 11.69
N VAL A 245 10.52 9.17 11.67
CA VAL A 245 10.83 8.41 12.90
C VAL A 245 12.17 8.84 13.49
N THR A 246 13.06 9.38 12.66
CA THR A 246 14.36 9.86 13.09
C THR A 246 14.29 11.03 14.05
N THR A 247 13.27 11.91 13.98
CA THR A 247 13.13 13.11 14.83
C THR A 247 12.35 12.87 16.12
N LEU A 248 11.70 11.70 16.26
CA LEU A 248 10.96 11.34 17.48
C LEU A 248 11.80 11.44 18.76
N HIS A 249 13.11 11.18 18.68
CA HIS A 249 13.97 11.30 19.86
C HIS A 249 14.08 12.75 20.37
N THR A 250 14.10 13.75 19.47
CA THR A 250 14.10 15.18 19.81
C THR A 250 12.78 15.58 20.46
N VAL A 251 11.67 15.18 19.81
CA VAL A 251 10.31 15.42 20.32
C VAL A 251 10.12 14.82 21.72
N LEU A 252 10.58 13.59 21.94
CA LEU A 252 10.45 12.93 23.25
C LEU A 252 11.44 13.46 24.30
N ALA A 253 12.55 14.06 23.88
CA ALA A 253 13.55 14.65 24.78
C ALA A 253 13.10 16.00 25.37
N SER A 254 12.18 16.71 24.71
CA SER A 254 11.66 18.00 25.19
C SER A 254 10.85 17.88 26.49
N ARG A 255 10.28 16.69 26.75
CA ARG A 255 9.44 16.36 27.92
C ARG A 255 8.14 17.17 28.06
N PHE A 256 7.75 17.92 27.03
CA PHE A 256 6.48 18.67 26.95
C PHE A 256 5.37 17.79 26.34
N TYR A 257 5.09 16.65 26.96
CA TYR A 257 4.26 15.60 26.35
C TYR A 257 2.81 16.05 26.13
N GLU A 258 2.25 16.78 27.09
CA GLU A 258 0.90 17.34 27.07
C GLU A 258 0.76 18.42 25.98
N GLU A 259 1.74 19.32 25.86
CA GLU A 259 1.76 20.36 24.84
C GLU A 259 1.90 19.75 23.43
N ILE A 260 2.76 18.75 23.28
CA ILE A 260 2.91 18.01 22.02
C ILE A 260 1.58 17.33 21.66
N GLN A 261 0.93 16.65 22.61
CA GLN A 261 -0.37 16.03 22.37
C GLN A 261 -1.42 17.07 21.99
N HIS A 262 -1.46 18.21 22.69
CA HIS A 262 -2.39 19.29 22.39
C HIS A 262 -2.17 19.84 20.98
N TYR A 263 -0.90 20.01 20.57
CA TYR A 263 -0.54 20.45 19.23
C TYR A 263 -0.92 19.43 18.15
N LEU A 264 -0.69 18.14 18.37
CA LEU A 264 -1.13 17.08 17.45
C LEU A 264 -2.66 17.05 17.32
N ASN A 265 -3.40 17.27 18.42
CA ASN A 265 -4.85 17.42 18.39
C ASN A 265 -5.30 18.69 17.66
N TYR A 266 -4.56 19.79 17.77
CA TYR A 266 -4.81 21.00 17.00
C TYR A 266 -4.66 20.75 15.50
N ILE A 267 -3.59 20.05 15.07
CA ILE A 267 -3.42 19.63 13.67
C ILE A 267 -4.64 18.84 13.18
N PHE A 268 -5.08 17.85 13.97
CA PHE A 268 -6.25 17.04 13.61
C PHE A 268 -7.49 17.91 13.40
N LYS A 269 -7.80 18.78 14.37
CA LYS A 269 -8.96 19.68 14.32
C LYS A 269 -8.87 20.67 13.16
N ALA A 270 -7.69 21.21 12.88
CA ALA A 270 -7.49 22.14 11.77
C ALA A 270 -7.81 21.48 10.43
N PHE A 271 -7.26 20.28 10.18
CA PHE A 271 -7.54 19.54 8.95
C PHE A 271 -9.00 19.13 8.85
N VAL A 272 -9.61 18.60 9.92
CA VAL A 272 -11.05 18.28 9.91
C VAL A 272 -11.88 19.53 9.61
N GLY A 273 -11.55 20.68 10.21
CA GLY A 273 -12.23 21.95 9.95
C GLY A 273 -12.06 22.47 8.52
N PHE A 274 -10.89 22.28 7.89
CA PHE A 274 -10.68 22.64 6.48
C PHE A 274 -11.57 21.86 5.51
N PHE A 275 -11.99 20.67 5.91
CA PHE A 275 -12.83 19.78 5.10
C PHE A 275 -14.26 19.66 5.63
N ASP A 276 -14.67 20.52 6.57
CA ASP A 276 -16.04 20.52 7.06
C ASP A 276 -17.02 20.88 5.92
N GLY A 277 -18.09 20.11 5.79
CA GLY A 277 -19.03 20.20 4.66
C GLY A 277 -18.50 19.69 3.31
N ILE A 278 -17.26 19.20 3.23
CA ILE A 278 -16.71 18.60 2.00
C ILE A 278 -16.84 17.07 2.09
N GLU A 279 -17.73 16.51 1.27
CA GLU A 279 -17.92 15.06 1.20
C GLU A 279 -16.61 14.34 0.86
N ASN A 280 -16.25 13.38 1.70
CA ASN A 280 -15.00 12.61 1.64
C ASN A 280 -13.72 13.47 1.60
N GLY A 281 -13.76 14.74 2.03
CA GLY A 281 -12.63 15.68 1.91
C GLY A 281 -11.32 15.16 2.51
N ILE A 282 -11.37 14.55 3.70
CA ILE A 282 -10.21 13.93 4.36
C ILE A 282 -9.68 12.72 3.59
N GLN A 283 -10.56 11.88 3.04
CA GLN A 283 -10.17 10.72 2.23
C GLN A 283 -9.55 11.16 0.89
N ARG A 284 -9.93 12.34 0.41
CA ARG A 284 -9.42 12.94 -0.82
C ARG A 284 -8.08 13.64 -0.66
N LEU A 285 -7.62 13.85 0.58
CA LEU A 285 -6.35 14.53 0.83
C LEU A 285 -5.16 13.67 0.39
N ASP A 286 -4.20 14.26 -0.31
CA ASP A 286 -2.98 13.60 -0.77
C ASP A 286 -1.71 14.33 -0.28
N LYS A 287 -0.55 13.68 -0.47
CA LYS A 287 0.76 14.20 -0.07
C LYS A 287 1.10 15.56 -0.72
N PRO A 288 0.89 15.78 -2.03
CA PRO A 288 1.07 17.10 -2.65
C PRO A 288 0.21 18.19 -2.01
N SER A 289 -1.06 17.90 -1.71
CA SER A 289 -1.99 18.84 -1.10
C SER A 289 -1.53 19.25 0.30
N VAL A 290 -1.08 18.30 1.13
CA VAL A 290 -0.51 18.61 2.45
C VAL A 290 0.69 19.54 2.33
N LYS A 291 1.62 19.26 1.39
CA LYS A 291 2.79 20.12 1.16
C LYS A 291 2.43 21.51 0.65
N ALA A 292 1.38 21.62 -0.16
CA ALA A 292 0.88 22.92 -0.60
C ALA A 292 0.32 23.73 0.57
N VAL A 293 -0.41 23.08 1.49
CA VAL A 293 -0.90 23.71 2.73
C VAL A 293 0.25 24.15 3.62
N GLU A 294 1.30 23.34 3.77
CA GLU A 294 2.53 23.70 4.51
C GLU A 294 3.15 24.98 3.94
N LEU A 295 3.42 25.02 2.63
CA LEU A 295 4.02 26.16 1.96
C LEU A 295 3.16 27.43 2.10
N ALA A 296 1.84 27.30 1.96
CA ALA A 296 0.92 28.42 2.11
C ALA A 296 0.84 28.95 3.56
N SER A 297 0.97 28.05 4.55
CA SER A 297 0.97 28.43 5.97
C SER A 297 2.24 29.19 6.39
N VAL A 298 3.39 28.83 5.82
CA VAL A 298 4.68 29.52 6.05
C VAL A 298 4.65 30.92 5.45
N ALA A 299 4.04 31.08 4.27
CA ALA A 299 4.01 32.36 3.55
C ALA A 299 3.11 33.42 4.20
N LYS A 300 2.11 33.03 5.00
CA LYS A 300 1.09 33.97 5.48
C LYS A 300 1.44 34.76 6.74
N ASN A 301 2.32 34.30 7.64
CA ASN A 301 2.39 34.91 8.98
C ASN A 301 3.77 35.07 9.66
N GLY A 302 4.90 34.68 9.06
CA GLY A 302 6.23 34.92 9.68
C GLY A 302 6.46 34.32 11.09
N VAL A 303 5.48 33.60 11.62
CA VAL A 303 5.44 32.91 12.92
C VAL A 303 4.90 31.51 12.62
N LEU A 304 5.66 30.49 13.01
CA LEU A 304 5.39 29.06 12.77
C LEU A 304 4.15 28.57 13.54
N TYR A 305 2.95 28.94 13.12
CA TYR A 305 1.74 28.14 13.41
C TYR A 305 1.56 27.12 12.30
N GLY A 306 2.56 26.26 12.16
CA GLY A 306 2.47 25.21 11.16
C GLY A 306 1.42 24.18 11.56
N VAL A 307 0.83 23.52 10.58
CA VAL A 307 -0.27 22.55 10.77
C VAL A 307 0.17 21.12 10.43
N THR A 308 1.47 20.85 10.44
CA THR A 308 2.01 19.55 10.01
C THR A 308 3.15 19.06 10.88
N PHE A 309 3.59 17.82 10.67
CA PHE A 309 4.70 17.22 11.42
C PHE A 309 6.02 17.99 11.28
N SER A 310 6.31 18.56 10.11
CA SER A 310 7.51 19.39 9.91
C SER A 310 7.54 20.63 10.80
N SER A 311 6.36 21.07 11.24
CA SER A 311 6.22 22.22 12.13
C SER A 311 6.45 21.85 13.59
N LEU A 312 6.10 20.61 13.98
CA LEU A 312 6.48 20.04 15.27
C LEU A 312 8.00 19.89 15.39
N GLU A 313 8.69 19.55 14.30
CA GLU A 313 10.15 19.47 14.25
C GLU A 313 10.82 20.85 14.30
N ALA A 314 10.23 21.88 13.71
CA ALA A 314 10.78 23.23 13.78
C ALA A 314 10.70 23.86 15.18
N LEU A 315 9.86 23.31 16.06
CA LEU A 315 9.69 23.79 17.43
C LEU A 315 10.73 23.23 18.42
N TYR A 316 11.51 22.21 18.05
CA TYR A 316 12.42 21.48 18.95
C TYR A 316 13.72 21.02 18.29
#